data_AF-A0A9E2CD14-F1
#
_entry.id   AF-A0A9E2CD14-F1
#
_cell.length_a   1.000
_cell.length_b   1.000
_cell.length_c   1.000
_cell.angle_alpha   90.00
_cell.angle_beta   90.00
_cell.angle_gamma   90.00
#
_symmetry.space_group_name_H-M   'P 1'
#
loop_
_entity.id
_entity.type
_entity.pdbx_description
1 polymer ?
#
loop_
_entity_poly.entity_id
_entity_poly.type
_entity_poly.pdbx_seq_one_letter_code
_entity_poly.pdbx_strand_id
1 'polypeptide(L)'
;MKKEISNQVGMDNDELRPEYDFTSMTGCVRGKYYKAYCAGHTVKIHKTDGTILVQHFKLEDGAVMIEPKIREYFPNAEAVNKALRCLIPLLPKRKSVRVSP
;
A
#
# COMPACT_ATOMS: atom_id res chain seq x y z
N MET A 1 26.90 39.90 30.65
CA MET A 1 27.25 38.48 30.41
C MET A 1 26.36 37.97 29.30
N LYS A 2 26.90 37.81 28.08
CA LYS A 2 26.16 37.30 26.93
C LYS A 2 26.24 35.78 26.95
N LYS A 3 25.10 35.10 27.06
CA LYS A 3 25.02 33.64 26.96
C LYS A 3 24.89 33.33 25.47
N GLU A 4 25.98 32.93 24.85
CA GLU A 4 25.95 32.40 23.48
C GLU A 4 25.29 31.03 23.53
N ILE A 5 24.11 30.94 22.92
CA ILE A 5 23.40 29.69 22.73
C ILE A 5 24.09 29.00 21.55
N SER A 6 24.91 28.00 21.84
CA SER A 6 25.50 27.13 20.84
C SER A 6 24.39 26.28 20.21
N ASN A 7 23.73 26.81 19.18
CA ASN A 7 22.89 26.04 18.28
C ASN A 7 23.78 25.17 17.40
N GLN A 8 24.17 23.99 17.91
CA GLN A 8 24.58 22.88 17.06
C GLN A 8 23.39 21.95 16.89
N VAL A 9 22.53 22.28 15.92
CA VAL A 9 21.60 21.31 15.34
C VAL A 9 22.45 20.47 14.38
N GLY A 10 22.97 19.34 14.85
CA GLY A 10 23.63 18.35 14.00
C GLY A 10 22.61 17.77 13.03
N MET A 11 22.79 18.04 11.74
CA MET A 11 21.97 17.59 10.62
C MET A 11 22.71 16.47 9.90
N ASP A 12 23.03 15.38 10.60
CA ASP A 12 24.03 14.43 10.09
C ASP A 12 23.79 13.01 10.60
N ASN A 13 22.55 12.51 10.60
CA ASN A 13 22.29 11.07 10.81
C ASN A 13 21.01 10.63 10.08
N ASP A 14 20.83 11.04 8.82
CA ASP A 14 19.84 10.44 7.90
C ASP A 14 20.36 9.11 7.30
N GLU A 15 21.46 8.58 7.83
CA GLU A 15 22.02 7.31 7.43
C GLU A 15 21.23 6.18 8.10
N LEU A 16 20.64 5.32 7.28
CA LEU A 16 19.90 4.15 7.74
C LEU A 16 20.85 3.29 8.58
N ARG A 17 20.45 2.91 9.80
CA ARG A 17 21.34 2.11 10.66
C ARG A 17 21.70 0.79 9.95
N PRO A 18 22.93 0.28 10.12
CA PRO A 18 23.39 -0.93 9.41
C PRO A 18 22.48 -2.14 9.59
N GLU A 19 21.76 -2.25 10.71
CA GLU A 19 20.83 -3.35 10.97
C GLU A 19 19.58 -3.33 10.07
N TYR A 20 19.29 -2.20 9.43
CA TYR A 20 18.20 -2.03 8.47
C TYR A 20 18.68 -2.08 7.01
N ASP A 21 19.96 -2.39 6.74
CA ASP A 21 20.45 -2.66 5.38
C ASP A 21 20.06 -4.08 4.95
N PHE A 22 19.01 -4.16 4.14
CA PHE A 22 18.46 -5.43 3.65
C PHE A 22 19.03 -5.88 2.30
N THR A 23 20.04 -5.19 1.76
CA THR A 23 20.61 -5.50 0.43
C THR A 23 21.20 -6.91 0.33
N SER A 24 21.71 -7.45 1.43
CA SER A 24 22.35 -8.77 1.51
C SER A 24 21.42 -9.89 1.96
N MET A 25 20.14 -9.60 2.29
CA MET A 25 19.20 -10.61 2.76
C MET A 25 18.80 -11.59 1.64
N THR A 26 19.08 -12.87 1.86
CA THR A 26 18.59 -13.96 1.00
C THR A 26 17.20 -14.42 1.47
N GLY A 27 16.28 -14.69 0.53
CA GLY A 27 14.91 -15.13 0.85
C GLY A 27 13.86 -14.02 0.96
N CYS A 28 14.18 -12.77 0.59
CA CYS A 28 13.21 -11.70 0.46
C CYS A 28 12.21 -11.98 -0.68
N VAL A 29 10.95 -12.26 -0.32
CA VAL A 29 9.86 -12.49 -1.29
C VAL A 29 9.07 -11.19 -1.47
N ARG A 30 9.15 -10.59 -2.66
CA ARG A 30 8.33 -9.43 -3.01
C ARG A 30 6.85 -9.80 -2.93
N GLY A 31 6.09 -9.04 -2.16
CA GLY A 31 4.63 -9.24 -2.04
C GLY A 31 4.18 -10.36 -1.09
N LYS A 32 5.04 -10.90 -0.21
CA LYS A 32 4.66 -11.95 0.76
C LYS A 32 3.37 -11.66 1.53
N TYR A 33 3.15 -10.41 1.92
CA TYR A 33 1.96 -9.97 2.67
C TYR A 33 0.94 -9.18 1.82
N TYR A 34 1.05 -9.20 0.50
CA TYR A 34 0.20 -8.41 -0.40
C TYR A 34 -1.30 -8.71 -0.20
N LYS A 35 -1.67 -10.00 -0.16
CA LYS A 35 -3.06 -10.42 0.03
C LYS A 35 -3.62 -9.97 1.39
N ALA A 36 -2.81 -10.08 2.44
CA ALA A 36 -3.20 -9.68 3.80
C ALA A 36 -3.37 -8.14 3.89
N TYR A 37 -2.51 -7.37 3.23
CA TYR A 37 -2.65 -5.93 3.15
C TYR A 37 -3.95 -5.51 2.43
N CYS A 38 -4.27 -6.16 1.30
CA CYS A 38 -5.49 -5.87 0.55
C CYS A 38 -6.77 -6.24 1.31
N ALA A 39 -6.72 -7.24 2.21
CA ALA A 39 -7.85 -7.60 3.08
C ALA A 39 -8.16 -6.53 4.15
N GLY A 40 -7.26 -5.55 4.29
CA GLY A 40 -7.34 -4.53 5.32
C GLY A 40 -6.65 -4.96 6.61
N HIS A 41 -6.19 -3.97 7.37
CA HIS A 41 -5.48 -4.19 8.62
C HIS A 41 -5.79 -3.07 9.62
N THR A 42 -5.52 -3.35 10.89
CA THR A 42 -5.79 -2.43 11.99
C THR A 42 -4.46 -1.92 12.55
N VAL A 43 -4.27 -0.60 12.56
CA VAL A 43 -3.11 0.05 13.15
C VAL A 43 -3.53 0.63 14.50
N LYS A 44 -2.82 0.25 15.57
CA LYS A 44 -3.00 0.80 16.91
C LYS A 44 -1.91 1.84 17.17
N ILE A 45 -2.30 3.11 17.18
CA ILE A 45 -1.40 4.24 17.44
C ILE A 45 -1.51 4.56 18.94
N HIS A 46 -0.42 4.35 19.66
CA HIS A 46 -0.31 4.75 21.07
C HIS A 46 0.10 6.23 21.12
N LYS A 47 -0.74 7.06 21.72
CA LYS A 47 -0.42 8.47 21.94
C LYS A 47 0.37 8.66 23.23
N THR A 48 1.04 9.81 23.31
CA THR A 48 1.81 10.25 24.48
C THR A 48 0.93 10.52 25.71
N ASP A 49 -0.36 10.77 25.52
CA ASP A 49 -1.37 10.92 26.57
C ASP A 49 -1.86 9.58 27.15
N GLY A 50 -1.32 8.45 26.68
CA GLY A 50 -1.71 7.10 27.08
C GLY A 50 -2.94 6.54 26.37
N THR A 51 -3.58 7.30 25.49
CA THR A 51 -4.74 6.82 24.71
C THR A 51 -4.28 6.01 23.49
N ILE A 52 -5.13 5.06 23.05
CA ILE A 52 -4.89 4.26 21.85
C ILE A 52 -5.90 4.67 20.78
N LEU A 53 -5.40 5.17 19.66
CA LEU A 53 -6.20 5.32 18.44
C LEU A 53 -6.12 4.04 17.62
N VAL A 54 -7.27 3.46 17.33
CA VAL A 54 -7.38 2.30 16.45
C VAL A 54 -7.87 2.78 15.09
N GLN A 55 -7.02 2.69 14.08
CA GLN A 55 -7.35 3.06 12.71
C GLN A 55 -7.42 1.81 11.83
N HIS A 56 -8.56 1.65 11.16
CA HIS A 56 -8.79 0.57 10.21
C HIS A 56 -8.44 1.05 8.79
N PHE A 57 -7.39 0.49 8.21
CA PHE A 57 -7.02 0.72 6.82
C PHE A 57 -7.54 -0.46 6.00
N LYS A 58 -8.74 -0.31 5.42
CA LYS A 58 -9.26 -1.21 4.39
C LYS A 58 -9.31 -0.45 3.06
N LEU A 59 -9.14 -1.17 1.95
CA LEU A 59 -9.52 -0.60 0.65
C LEU A 59 -11.03 -0.34 0.68
N GLU A 60 -11.45 0.81 0.16
CA GLU A 60 -12.86 1.12 -0.04
C GLU A 60 -13.50 0.09 -0.97
N ASP A 61 -14.81 -0.13 -0.84
CA ASP A 61 -15.52 -1.08 -1.69
C ASP A 61 -15.39 -0.69 -3.17
N GLY A 62 -14.82 -1.59 -3.97
CA GLY A 62 -14.54 -1.38 -5.39
C GLY A 62 -13.13 -0.84 -5.70
N ALA A 63 -12.32 -0.51 -4.69
CA ALA A 63 -10.91 -0.19 -4.90
C ALA A 63 -10.11 -1.49 -5.17
N VAL A 64 -9.23 -1.46 -6.17
CA VAL A 64 -8.32 -2.56 -6.50
C VAL A 64 -6.91 -2.01 -6.62
N MET A 65 -5.98 -2.59 -5.87
CA MET A 65 -4.56 -2.24 -6.00
C MET A 65 -3.96 -2.90 -7.24
N ILE A 66 -3.30 -2.11 -8.08
CA ILE A 66 -2.59 -2.60 -9.26
C ILE A 66 -1.26 -3.21 -8.82
N GLU A 67 -0.97 -4.43 -9.26
CA GLU A 67 0.30 -5.09 -8.94
C GLU A 67 1.49 -4.31 -9.53
N PRO A 68 2.64 -4.20 -8.83
CA PRO A 68 3.76 -3.40 -9.31
C PRO A 68 4.26 -3.74 -10.71
N LYS A 69 4.28 -5.03 -11.09
CA LYS A 69 4.66 -5.47 -12.45
C LYS A 69 3.62 -5.09 -13.49
N ILE A 70 2.34 -5.11 -13.13
CA ILE A 70 1.25 -4.69 -14.02
C ILE A 70 1.31 -3.17 -14.24
N ARG A 71 1.82 -2.42 -13.27
CA ARG A 71 1.96 -0.96 -13.34
C ARG A 71 2.91 -0.48 -14.44
N GLU A 72 3.85 -1.33 -14.87
CA GLU A 72 4.71 -1.06 -16.04
C GLU A 72 3.90 -0.89 -17.33
N TYR A 73 2.76 -1.60 -17.43
CA TYR A 73 1.85 -1.55 -18.58
C TYR A 73 0.60 -0.70 -18.33
N PHE A 74 0.11 -0.69 -17.08
CA PHE A 74 -1.08 0.03 -16.65
C PHE A 74 -0.75 0.95 -15.46
N PRO A 75 -0.24 2.16 -15.72
CA PRO A 75 0.32 3.01 -14.67
C PRO A 75 -0.69 3.49 -13.64
N ASN A 76 -1.98 3.54 -14.00
CA ASN A 76 -3.07 4.05 -13.17
C ASN A 76 -4.41 3.37 -13.44
N ALA A 77 -5.41 3.68 -12.60
CA ALA A 77 -6.76 3.12 -12.70
C ALA A 77 -7.48 3.49 -14.01
N GLU A 78 -7.20 4.65 -14.59
CA GLU A 78 -7.79 5.06 -15.87
C GLU A 78 -7.34 4.13 -17.02
N ALA A 79 -6.04 3.82 -17.09
CA ALA A 79 -5.48 2.91 -18.08
C ALA A 79 -6.07 1.50 -17.96
N VAL A 80 -6.18 0.98 -16.73
CA VAL A 80 -6.82 -0.32 -16.45
C VAL A 80 -8.28 -0.30 -16.90
N ASN A 81 -9.05 0.70 -16.48
CA ASN A 81 -10.48 0.79 -16.78
C ASN A 81 -10.73 0.95 -18.27
N LYS A 82 -9.90 1.69 -18.99
CA LYS A 82 -9.97 1.81 -20.45
C LYS A 82 -9.79 0.44 -21.12
N ALA A 83 -8.76 -0.31 -20.73
CA ALA A 83 -8.51 -1.64 -21.29
C ALA A 83 -9.64 -2.64 -20.97
N LEU A 84 -10.12 -2.66 -19.72
CA LEU A 84 -11.24 -3.51 -19.33
C LEU A 84 -12.51 -3.15 -20.10
N ARG A 85 -12.80 -1.86 -20.30
CA ARG A 85 -13.95 -1.41 -21.12
C ARG A 85 -13.85 -1.87 -22.58
N CYS A 86 -12.66 -1.90 -23.16
CA CYS A 86 -12.45 -2.46 -24.50
C CYS A 86 -12.68 -3.98 -24.55
N LEU A 87 -12.44 -4.70 -23.45
CA LEU A 87 -12.62 -6.15 -23.38
C LEU A 87 -14.09 -6.55 -23.16
N ILE A 88 -14.87 -5.76 -22.42
CA ILE A 88 -16.28 -6.07 -22.07
C ILE A 88 -17.13 -6.51 -23.29
N PRO A 89 -17.09 -5.84 -24.46
CA PRO A 89 -17.88 -6.25 -25.63
C PRO A 89 -17.50 -7.61 -26.21
N LEU A 90 -16.26 -8.06 -26.00
CA LEU A 90 -15.75 -9.32 -26.53
C LEU A 90 -16.08 -10.51 -25.61
N LEU A 91 -16.46 -10.24 -24.37
CA LEU A 91 -16.82 -11.28 -23.42
C LEU A 91 -18.17 -11.90 -23.80
N PRO A 92 -18.30 -13.24 -23.76
CA PRO A 92 -19.57 -13.89 -24.04
C PRO A 92 -20.60 -13.40 -23.01
N LYS A 93 -21.76 -12.93 -23.49
CA LYS A 93 -22.88 -12.57 -22.61
C LYS A 93 -23.20 -13.80 -21.77
N ARG A 94 -22.98 -13.71 -20.45
CA ARG A 94 -23.47 -14.73 -19.51
C ARG A 94 -24.97 -14.85 -19.72
N LYS A 95 -25.42 -16.00 -20.24
CA LYS A 95 -26.84 -16.36 -20.21
C LYS A 95 -27.22 -16.36 -18.74
N SER A 96 -28.05 -15.41 -18.32
CA SER A 96 -28.65 -15.46 -16.99
C SER A 96 -29.37 -16.81 -16.90
N VAL A 97 -28.86 -17.69 -16.05
CA VAL A 97 -29.59 -18.87 -15.65
C VAL A 97 -30.82 -18.34 -14.93
N ARG A 98 -31.99 -18.42 -15.58
CA ARG A 98 -33.25 -18.15 -14.90
C ARG A 98 -33.37 -19.23 -13.84
N VAL A 99 -33.21 -18.84 -12.58
CA VAL A 99 -33.63 -19.67 -11.47
C VAL A 99 -35.15 -19.60 -11.47
N SER A 100 -35.79 -20.66 -11.96
CA SER A 100 -37.22 -20.88 -11.83
C SER A 100 -37.57 -21.07 -10.35
N PRO A 101 -38.72 -20.58 -9.89
CA PRO A 101 -39.14 -20.62 -8.48
C PRO A 101 -39.36 -22.05 -7.95
#